data_AF-A0A9J5WNT7-F1
#
_entry.id   AF-A0A9J5WNT7-F1
#
_cell.length_a   1.000
_cell.length_b   1.000
_cell.length_c   1.000
_cell.angle_alpha   90.00
_cell.angle_beta   90.00
_cell.angle_gamma   90.00
#
_symmetry.space_group_name_H-M   'P 1'
#
loop_
_entity.id
_entity.type
_entity.pdbx_description
1 polymer ?
#
loop_
_entity_poly.entity_id
_entity_poly.type
_entity_poly.pdbx_seq_one_letter_code
_entity_poly.pdbx_strand_id
1 'polypeptide(L)'
;MPECESGSGARKGELFNLLKEVPFLDPYPSYSNFILCKVTSGMDAKKLKEDLATMGVMIRHYNNKGLKGYVRVSVGKPEHTKALMKCLKHFY
;
A
#
# COMPACT_ATOMS: atom_id res chain seq x y z
N MET A 1 -16.23 13.24 10.26
CA MET A 1 -14.93 12.67 9.80
C MET A 1 -14.08 13.88 9.45
N PRO A 2 -13.02 14.22 10.21
CA PRO A 2 -12.32 15.47 9.95
C PRO A 2 -11.36 15.31 8.77
N GLU A 3 -11.55 16.19 7.81
CA GLU A 3 -10.58 16.64 6.82
C GLU A 3 -9.28 17.06 7.53
N CYS A 4 -8.13 16.69 6.96
CA CYS A 4 -6.84 17.18 7.41
C CYS A 4 -6.16 17.89 6.24
N GLU A 5 -6.44 19.19 6.12
CA GLU A 5 -5.61 20.12 5.36
C GLU A 5 -4.21 20.21 5.99
N SER A 6 -3.15 20.13 5.18
CA SER A 6 -1.86 20.85 5.33
C SER A 6 -0.76 20.33 4.36
N GLY A 7 -0.56 21.05 3.25
CA GLY A 7 0.76 21.52 2.79
C GLY A 7 1.88 20.58 2.29
N SER A 8 1.82 19.25 2.46
CA SER A 8 2.85 18.33 1.90
C SER A 8 2.33 16.94 1.52
N GLY A 9 1.01 16.72 1.65
CA GLY A 9 0.37 15.41 1.53
C GLY A 9 0.01 14.95 0.11
N ALA A 10 0.24 15.76 -0.93
CA ALA A 10 -0.29 15.50 -2.28
C ALA A 10 0.05 14.09 -2.81
N ARG A 11 1.33 13.68 -2.73
CA ARG A 11 1.79 12.36 -3.21
C ARG A 11 1.23 11.20 -2.41
N LYS A 12 1.03 11.42 -1.10
CA LYS A 12 0.51 10.40 -0.20
C LYS A 12 -1.00 10.24 -0.38
N GLY A 13 -1.72 11.35 -0.52
CA GLY A 13 -3.14 11.37 -0.83
C GLY A 13 -3.43 10.65 -2.15
N GLU A 14 -2.63 10.89 -3.19
CA GLU A 14 -2.73 10.15 -4.45
C GLU A 14 -2.52 8.65 -4.22
N LEU A 15 -1.39 8.23 -3.65
CA LEU A 15 -1.14 6.81 -3.36
C LEU A 15 -2.26 6.18 -2.51
N PHE A 16 -2.76 6.89 -1.51
CA PHE A 16 -3.86 6.42 -0.65
C PHE A 16 -5.13 6.18 -1.45
N ASN A 17 -5.52 7.12 -2.31
CA ASN A 17 -6.72 7.00 -3.13
C ASN A 17 -6.59 5.83 -4.11
N LEU A 18 -5.43 5.69 -4.75
CA LEU A 18 -5.12 4.58 -5.67
C LEU A 18 -5.16 3.21 -4.98
N LEU A 19 -4.64 3.12 -3.75
CA LEU A 19 -4.71 1.89 -2.96
C LEU A 19 -6.13 1.55 -2.52
N LYS A 20 -6.98 2.56 -2.30
CA LYS A 20 -8.37 2.39 -1.89
C LYS A 20 -9.25 1.83 -3.01
N GLU A 21 -8.83 1.98 -4.26
CA GLU A 21 -9.49 1.36 -5.42
C GLU A 21 -9.23 -0.16 -5.50
N VAL A 22 -8.24 -0.67 -4.77
CA VAL A 22 -7.88 -2.10 -4.83
C VAL A 22 -8.78 -2.90 -3.89
N PRO A 23 -9.60 -3.83 -4.38
CA PRO A 23 -10.66 -4.48 -3.60
C PRO A 23 -10.12 -5.37 -2.46
N PHE A 24 -8.87 -5.81 -2.55
CA PHE A 24 -8.22 -6.65 -1.55
C PHE A 24 -7.26 -5.88 -0.62
N LEU A 25 -7.13 -4.56 -0.77
CA LEU A 25 -6.31 -3.72 0.09
C LEU A 25 -7.16 -2.67 0.80
N ASP A 26 -6.88 -2.51 2.09
CA ASP A 26 -7.50 -1.52 2.95
C ASP A 26 -6.39 -0.58 3.48
N PRO A 27 -6.15 0.57 2.83
CA PRO A 27 -5.14 1.52 3.25
C PRO A 27 -5.58 2.34 4.47
N TYR A 28 -4.68 2.54 5.42
CA TYR A 28 -4.90 3.31 6.64
C TYR A 28 -4.23 4.69 6.56
N PRO A 29 -4.92 5.76 6.98
CA PRO A 29 -4.30 7.06 7.13
C PRO A 29 -3.21 6.99 8.20
N SER A 30 -2.06 7.60 7.91
CA SER A 30 -0.93 7.65 8.84
C SER A 30 -0.22 8.99 8.71
N TYR A 31 0.35 9.50 9.79
CA TYR A 31 1.10 10.76 9.80
C TYR A 31 2.59 10.59 9.44
N SER A 32 3.03 9.38 9.08
CA SER A 32 4.44 9.07 8.80
C SER A 32 4.76 9.02 7.29
N ASN A 33 6.00 8.75 6.89
CA ASN A 33 6.42 8.64 5.48
C ASN A 33 6.00 7.33 4.79
N PHE A 34 5.00 6.63 5.34
CA PHE A 34 4.49 5.37 4.82
C PHE A 34 2.97 5.26 5.00
N ILE A 35 2.35 4.41 4.20
CA ILE A 35 0.95 3.99 4.30
C ILE A 35 0.94 2.53 4.74
N LEU A 36 0.17 2.24 5.78
CA LEU A 36 -0.10 0.87 6.19
C LEU A 36 -1.32 0.39 5.41
N CYS A 37 -1.23 -0.77 4.77
CA CYS A 37 -2.34 -1.40 4.08
C CYS A 37 -2.60 -2.76 4.67
N LYS A 38 -3.86 -3.06 4.98
CA LYS A 38 -4.28 -4.40 5.36
C LYS A 38 -4.75 -5.14 4.12
N VAL A 39 -4.24 -6.34 3.94
CA VAL A 39 -4.72 -7.27 2.91
C VAL A 39 -5.93 -7.98 3.50
N THR A 40 -7.12 -7.71 2.97
CA THR A 40 -8.41 -8.14 3.54
C THR A 40 -9.02 -9.31 2.77
N SER A 41 -8.85 -9.34 1.45
CA SER A 41 -9.24 -10.52 0.66
C SER A 41 -8.31 -11.68 1.00
N GLY A 42 -8.70 -12.93 0.74
CA GLY A 42 -7.95 -14.16 1.06
C GLY A 42 -6.57 -14.31 0.40
N MET A 43 -5.96 -13.21 0.01
CA MET A 43 -4.62 -13.06 -0.52
C MET A 43 -3.62 -12.90 0.64
N ASP A 44 -2.51 -13.64 0.59
CA ASP A 44 -1.45 -13.52 1.58
C ASP A 44 -0.59 -12.28 1.34
N ALA A 45 -0.44 -11.44 2.37
CA ALA A 45 0.50 -10.31 2.34
C ALA A 45 1.94 -10.72 1.98
N LYS A 46 2.33 -11.95 2.34
CA LYS A 46 3.62 -12.53 1.96
C LYS A 46 3.69 -12.76 0.45
N LYS A 47 2.65 -13.37 -0.13
CA LYS A 47 2.57 -13.67 -1.57
C LYS A 47 2.54 -12.39 -2.39
N LEU A 48 1.68 -11.44 -2.01
CA LEU A 48 1.65 -10.10 -2.61
C LEU A 48 3.05 -9.44 -2.62
N LYS A 49 3.80 -9.54 -1.52
CA LYS A 49 5.16 -9.02 -1.42
C LYS A 49 6.15 -9.74 -2.34
N GLU A 50 6.02 -11.05 -2.52
CA GLU A 50 6.85 -11.83 -3.47
C GLU A 50 6.53 -11.44 -4.92
N ASP A 51 5.24 -11.43 -5.28
CA ASP A 51 4.75 -11.02 -6.60
C ASP A 51 5.21 -9.60 -6.97
N LEU A 52 5.05 -8.64 -6.06
CA LEU A 52 5.53 -7.27 -6.24
C LEU A 52 7.05 -7.24 -6.42
N ALA A 53 7.81 -8.04 -5.66
CA ALA A 53 9.25 -8.10 -5.78
C ALA A 53 9.69 -8.63 -7.15
N THR A 54 8.95 -9.57 -7.75
CA THR A 54 9.22 -10.05 -9.12
C THR A 54 9.11 -8.94 -10.17
N MET A 55 8.21 -7.99 -9.93
CA MET A 55 7.98 -6.83 -10.80
C MET A 55 8.89 -5.63 -10.45
N GLY A 56 9.85 -5.81 -9.53
CA GLY A 56 10.78 -4.77 -9.09
C GLY A 56 10.26 -3.86 -7.98
N VAL A 57 9.13 -4.20 -7.36
CA VAL A 57 8.51 -3.41 -6.27
C VAL A 57 8.70 -4.11 -4.94
N MET A 58 9.59 -3.59 -4.09
CA MET A 58 9.81 -4.14 -2.76
C MET A 58 8.95 -3.44 -1.70
N ILE A 59 8.02 -4.19 -1.11
CA ILE A 59 7.24 -3.75 0.06
C ILE A 59 7.66 -4.50 1.33
N ARG A 60 7.38 -3.88 2.49
CA ARG A 60 7.59 -4.52 3.79
C ARG A 60 6.28 -5.14 4.25
N HIS A 61 6.29 -6.41 4.62
CA HIS A 61 5.15 -7.09 5.23
C HIS A 61 5.42 -7.33 6.71
N TYR A 62 4.36 -7.33 7.51
CA TYR A 62 4.43 -7.74 8.92
C TYR A 62 4.10 -9.23 9.01
N ASN A 63 5.01 -10.00 9.62
CA ASN A 63 4.87 -11.45 9.81
C ASN A 63 4.59 -11.84 11.28
N ASN A 64 4.23 -10.87 12.12
CA ASN A 64 3.88 -11.15 13.51
C ASN A 64 2.50 -11.81 13.61
N LYS A 65 2.33 -12.76 14.55
CA LYS A 65 1.06 -13.50 14.73
C LYS A 65 -0.18 -12.60 14.88
N GLY A 66 -0.04 -11.39 15.43
CA GLY A 66 -1.13 -10.40 15.56
C GLY A 66 -1.27 -9.39 14.42
N LEU A 67 -0.29 -9.30 13.50
CA LEU A 67 -0.26 -8.36 12.37
C LEU A 67 -0.11 -9.10 11.03
N LYS A 68 -0.55 -10.35 10.98
CA LYS A 68 -0.53 -11.14 9.76
C LYS A 68 -1.52 -10.52 8.76
N GLY A 69 -1.06 -10.28 7.54
CA GLY A 69 -1.88 -9.63 6.51
C GLY A 69 -1.68 -8.11 6.39
N TYR A 70 -0.77 -7.50 7.15
CA TYR A 70 -0.46 -6.09 6.99
C TYR A 70 0.81 -5.87 6.17
N VAL A 71 0.76 -4.92 5.25
CA VAL A 71 1.89 -4.45 4.46
C VAL A 71 2.09 -2.96 4.65
N ARG A 72 3.34 -2.54 4.57
CA ARG A 72 3.73 -1.14 4.66
C ARG A 72 4.35 -0.71 3.34
N VAL A 73 3.76 0.31 2.75
CA VAL A 73 4.23 0.95 1.53
C VAL A 73 4.81 2.31 1.88
N SER A 74 6.10 2.51 1.65
CA SER A 74 6.73 3.81 1.87
C SER A 74 6.33 4.78 0.75
N VAL A 75 5.98 6.01 1.11
CA VAL A 75 5.68 7.07 0.15
C VAL A 75 7.00 7.60 -0.35
N GLY A 76 7.35 7.26 -1.59
CA GLY A 76 8.62 7.62 -2.21
C GLY A 76 8.44 8.47 -3.46
N LYS A 77 9.16 8.10 -4.52
CA LYS A 77 9.01 8.70 -5.84
C LYS A 77 7.69 8.26 -6.50
N PRO A 78 7.07 9.11 -7.33
CA PRO A 78 5.86 8.76 -8.06
C PRO A 78 6.05 7.54 -8.97
N GLU A 79 7.26 7.28 -9.46
CA GLU A 79 7.60 6.09 -10.25
C GLU A 79 7.36 4.79 -9.47
N HIS A 80 7.69 4.77 -8.17
CA HIS A 80 7.48 3.60 -7.31
C HIS A 80 5.99 3.37 -7.09
N THR A 81 5.22 4.44 -6.87
CA THR A 81 3.75 4.39 -6.77
C THR A 81 3.14 3.86 -8.06
N LYS A 82 3.55 4.38 -9.23
CA LYS A 82 3.07 3.92 -10.53
C LYS A 82 3.38 2.45 -10.78
N ALA A 83 4.61 2.00 -10.47
CA ALA A 83 5.00 0.61 -10.59
C ALA A 83 4.15 -0.29 -9.69
N LEU A 84 4.04 0.04 -8.40
CA LEU A 84 3.19 -0.68 -7.45
C LEU A 84 1.75 -0.78 -7.95
N MET A 85 1.18 0.33 -8.38
CA MET A 85 -0.21 0.36 -8.82
C MET A 85 -0.41 -0.43 -10.12
N LYS A 86 0.55 -0.38 -11.05
CA LYS A 86 0.56 -1.22 -12.25
C LYS A 86 0.55 -2.70 -11.88
N CYS A 87 1.39 -3.11 -10.92
CA CYS A 87 1.40 -4.47 -10.40
C CYS A 87 0.06 -4.86 -9.76
N LEU A 88 -0.51 -3.98 -8.93
CA LEU A 88 -1.78 -4.25 -8.25
C LEU A 88 -2.92 -4.46 -9.25
N LYS A 89 -2.98 -3.65 -10.32
CA LYS A 89 -3.94 -3.79 -11.42
C LYS A 89 -3.82 -5.11 -12.22
N HIS A 90 -2.80 -5.93 -12.00
CA HIS A 90 -2.73 -7.27 -12.59
C HIS A 90 -3.45 -8.33 -11.74
N PHE A 91 -3.78 -8.03 -10.48
CA PHE A 91 -4.39 -8.98 -9.54
C PHE A 91 -5.91 -8.82 -9.38
N TYR A 92 -6.50 -7.77 -9.96
CA TYR A 92 -7.94 -7.50 -9.99
C TYR A 92 -8.32 -6.87 -11.33
#